data_AF-L8Y7F7-F1
#
_entry.id   AF-L8Y7F7-F1
#
_cell.length_a   1.000
_cell.length_b   1.000
_cell.length_c   1.000
_cell.angle_alpha   90.00
_cell.angle_beta   90.00
_cell.angle_gamma   90.00
#
_symmetry.space_group_name_H-M   'P 1'
#
loop_
_entity.id
_entity.type
_entity.pdbx_description
1 polymer ?
#
loop_
_entity_poly.entity_id
_entity_poly.type
_entity_poly.pdbx_seq_one_letter_code
_entity_poly.pdbx_strand_id
1 'polypeptide(L)'
;MEIFQPSAVVLQCGSDSLSGDRLGCFNLTIKGHAKCVEFVKSFNLPMLMLGGGGYTIHNVAQCWTYETAVALDTKIPNDLPWKNYFEYFGPDFKLHISPSSMTNQNTNEYLEKIKQLLFENLQMLLHTSHF
;
A
#
# COMPACT_ATOMS: atom_id res chain seq x y z
N MET A 1 14.79 -6.38 5.32
CA MET A 1 14.64 -7.76 5.80
C MET A 1 15.98 -8.45 6.02
N GLU A 2 16.87 -8.47 5.03
CA GLU A 2 18.22 -9.06 5.15
C GLU A 2 19.06 -8.50 6.30
N ILE A 3 19.09 -7.18 6.48
CA ILE A 3 19.94 -6.52 7.49
C ILE A 3 19.28 -6.56 8.87
N PHE A 4 18.07 -6.02 9.00
CA PHE A 4 17.40 -5.90 10.30
C PHE A 4 16.87 -7.23 10.87
N GLN A 5 16.64 -8.24 10.01
CA GLN A 5 16.17 -9.58 10.37
C GLN A 5 15.05 -9.61 11.43
N PRO A 6 13.91 -8.94 11.17
CA PRO A 6 12.82 -8.92 12.13
C PRO A 6 12.19 -10.31 12.28
N SER A 7 11.69 -10.61 13.47
CA SER A 7 10.90 -11.83 13.76
C SER A 7 9.38 -11.63 13.63
N ALA A 8 8.92 -10.38 13.50
CA ALA A 8 7.53 -10.00 13.25
C ALA A 8 7.45 -8.66 12.53
N VAL A 9 6.35 -8.40 11.83
CA VAL A 9 6.11 -7.18 11.06
C VAL A 9 4.79 -6.54 11.45
N VAL A 10 4.79 -5.22 11.61
CA VAL A 10 3.56 -4.41 11.67
C VAL A 10 3.50 -3.58 10.40
N LEU A 11 2.45 -3.76 9.59
CA LEU A 11 2.26 -3.04 8.34
C LEU A 11 1.05 -2.10 8.47
N GLN A 12 1.33 -0.81 8.52
CA GLN A 12 0.32 0.24 8.50
C GLN A 12 -0.08 0.51 7.04
N CYS A 13 -1.35 0.25 6.70
CA CYS A 13 -1.90 0.31 5.34
C CYS A 13 -2.72 1.60 5.15
N GLY A 14 -2.07 2.75 5.40
CA GLY A 14 -2.69 4.07 5.20
C GLY A 14 -3.14 4.26 3.75
N SER A 15 -4.43 4.51 3.57
CA SER A 15 -5.09 4.59 2.26
C SER A 15 -5.17 6.02 1.71
N ASP A 16 -4.62 7.01 2.41
CA ASP A 16 -4.48 8.40 1.95
C ASP A 16 -3.39 8.57 0.87
N SER A 17 -2.57 7.54 0.64
CA SER A 17 -1.62 7.48 -0.47
C SER A 17 -2.27 7.10 -1.82
N LEU A 18 -3.58 6.81 -1.85
CA LEU A 18 -4.30 6.51 -3.08
C LEU A 18 -4.57 7.75 -3.93
N SER A 19 -4.72 7.51 -5.23
CA SER A 19 -5.20 8.50 -6.19
C SER A 19 -6.59 9.01 -5.82
N GLY A 20 -6.77 10.33 -5.91
CA GLY A 20 -8.06 10.97 -5.61
C GLY A 20 -8.43 11.00 -4.14
N ASP A 21 -7.47 10.80 -3.22
CA ASP A 21 -7.68 11.09 -1.82
C ASP A 21 -7.96 12.60 -1.58
N ARG A 22 -8.73 12.94 -0.54
CA ARG A 22 -9.09 14.34 -0.23
C ARG A 22 -7.93 15.15 0.34
N LEU A 23 -6.99 14.52 1.05
CA LEU A 23 -5.85 15.18 1.67
C LEU A 23 -4.52 14.75 1.03
N GLY A 24 -4.43 13.50 0.59
CA GLY A 24 -3.26 12.95 -0.10
C GLY A 24 -3.07 13.52 -1.50
N CYS A 25 -1.81 13.59 -1.93
CA CYS A 25 -1.41 14.10 -3.24
C CYS A 25 -0.69 13.04 -4.10
N PHE A 26 -0.88 11.77 -3.77
CA PHE A 26 -0.29 10.65 -4.50
C PHE A 26 -1.23 10.16 -5.61
N ASN A 27 -0.71 9.25 -6.45
CA ASN A 27 -1.44 8.72 -7.61
C ASN A 27 -1.44 7.18 -7.64
N LEU A 28 -1.44 6.52 -6.47
CA LEU A 28 -1.47 5.06 -6.39
C LEU A 28 -2.87 4.51 -6.68
N THR A 29 -2.94 3.38 -7.37
CA THR A 29 -4.17 2.58 -7.45
C THR A 29 -4.23 1.59 -6.29
N ILE A 30 -5.41 1.04 -6.03
CA ILE A 30 -5.59 -0.04 -5.04
C ILE A 30 -4.69 -1.24 -5.35
N LYS A 31 -4.51 -1.59 -6.62
CA LYS A 31 -3.58 -2.68 -7.00
C LYS A 31 -2.13 -2.33 -6.69
N GLY A 32 -1.71 -1.10 -6.99
CA GLY A 32 -0.35 -0.63 -6.70
C GLY A 32 -0.07 -0.57 -5.21
N HIS A 33 -1.04 -0.12 -4.41
CA HIS A 33 -0.95 -0.07 -2.96
C HIS A 33 -0.88 -1.48 -2.35
N ALA A 34 -1.78 -2.39 -2.76
CA ALA A 34 -1.80 -3.77 -2.29
C ALA A 34 -0.57 -4.61 -2.71
N LYS A 35 0.21 -4.15 -3.71
CA LYS A 35 1.51 -4.78 -4.03
C LYS A 35 2.50 -4.67 -2.87
N CYS A 36 2.40 -3.63 -2.05
CA CYS A 36 3.19 -3.51 -0.83
C CYS A 36 2.82 -4.62 0.16
N VAL A 37 1.52 -4.87 0.38
CA VAL A 37 1.05 -5.97 1.24
C VAL A 37 1.54 -7.32 0.72
N GLU A 38 1.38 -7.60 -0.58
CA GLU A 38 1.84 -8.85 -1.21
C GLU A 38 3.36 -9.04 -1.04
N PHE A 39 4.15 -7.97 -1.24
CA PHE A 39 5.59 -8.01 -1.07
C PHE A 39 5.99 -8.30 0.37
N VAL A 40 5.41 -7.60 1.35
CA VAL A 40 5.73 -7.82 2.77
C VAL A 40 5.28 -9.22 3.21
N LYS A 41 4.12 -9.69 2.72
CA LYS A 41 3.59 -11.02 3.02
C LYS A 41 4.50 -12.14 2.51
N SER A 42 5.21 -11.92 1.40
CA SER A 42 6.13 -12.90 0.81
C SER A 42 7.31 -13.29 1.71
N PHE A 43 7.62 -12.48 2.73
CA PHE A 43 8.67 -12.81 3.72
C PHE A 43 8.23 -13.86 4.75
N ASN A 44 6.95 -14.26 4.78
CA ASN A 44 6.42 -15.31 5.66
C ASN A 44 6.73 -15.12 7.16
N LEU A 45 6.70 -13.87 7.62
CA LEU A 45 6.81 -13.52 9.04
C LEU A 45 5.42 -13.28 9.65
N PRO A 46 5.25 -13.48 10.97
CA PRO A 46 4.08 -13.00 11.70
C PRO A 46 3.81 -11.53 11.37
N MET A 47 2.63 -11.24 10.85
CA MET A 47 2.27 -9.91 10.36
C MET A 47 1.00 -9.40 11.02
N LEU A 48 1.04 -8.16 11.50
CA LEU A 48 -0.14 -7.39 11.90
C LEU A 48 -0.38 -6.28 10.88
N MET A 49 -1.49 -6.38 10.15
CA MET A 49 -1.95 -5.32 9.23
C MET A 49 -2.87 -4.35 9.97
N LEU A 50 -2.59 -3.05 9.85
CA LEU A 50 -3.37 -1.98 10.46
C LEU A 50 -3.89 -1.04 9.38
N GLY A 51 -5.00 -0.35 9.66
CA GLY A 51 -5.47 0.76 8.82
C GLY A 51 -4.67 2.05 9.09
N GLY A 52 -5.31 3.19 8.89
CA GLY A 52 -4.84 4.52 9.28
C GLY A 52 -5.53 5.62 8.47
N GLY A 53 -4.78 6.57 7.92
CA GLY A 53 -5.32 7.65 7.08
C GLY A 53 -6.07 7.15 5.84
N GLY A 54 -6.92 8.00 5.28
CA GLY A 54 -7.76 7.71 4.13
C GLY A 54 -9.05 8.53 4.19
N TYR A 55 -9.17 9.51 3.30
CA TYR A 55 -10.16 10.59 3.44
C TYR A 55 -11.16 10.62 2.28
N THR A 56 -10.90 9.87 1.20
CA THR A 56 -11.92 9.47 0.22
C THR A 56 -12.48 8.09 0.60
N ILE A 57 -13.50 8.09 1.47
CA ILE A 57 -13.95 6.90 2.21
C ILE A 57 -14.36 5.67 1.37
N HIS A 58 -14.88 5.87 0.14
CA HIS A 58 -15.22 4.74 -0.74
C HIS A 58 -13.95 4.05 -1.27
N ASN A 59 -12.91 4.82 -1.59
CA ASN A 59 -11.60 4.28 -1.96
C ASN A 59 -10.95 3.54 -0.78
N VAL A 60 -11.11 4.04 0.45
CA VAL A 60 -10.65 3.36 1.67
C VAL A 60 -11.30 1.99 1.82
N ALA A 61 -12.62 1.93 1.68
CA ALA A 61 -13.37 0.68 1.76
C ALA A 61 -12.92 -0.32 0.69
N GLN A 62 -12.75 0.11 -0.56
CA GLN A 62 -12.26 -0.74 -1.64
C GLN A 62 -10.82 -1.22 -1.39
N CYS A 63 -9.94 -0.34 -0.90
CA CYS A 63 -8.54 -0.64 -0.63
C CYS A 63 -8.40 -1.74 0.42
N TRP A 64 -8.93 -1.52 1.62
CA TRP A 64 -8.81 -2.48 2.71
C TRP A 64 -9.56 -3.79 2.43
N THR A 65 -10.66 -3.74 1.66
CA THR A 65 -11.32 -4.96 1.17
C THR A 65 -10.39 -5.78 0.28
N TYR A 66 -9.70 -5.13 -0.66
CA TYR A 66 -8.77 -5.81 -1.57
C TYR A 66 -7.50 -6.29 -0.87
N GLU A 67 -6.92 -5.48 0.03
CA GLU A 67 -5.77 -5.89 0.84
C GLU A 67 -6.10 -7.07 1.77
N THR A 68 -7.32 -7.14 2.29
CA THR A 68 -7.80 -8.32 3.02
C THR A 68 -7.83 -9.56 2.12
N ALA A 69 -8.29 -9.42 0.88
CA ALA A 69 -8.26 -10.53 -0.09
C ALA A 69 -6.82 -10.97 -0.41
N VAL A 70 -5.87 -10.04 -0.49
CA VAL A 70 -4.43 -10.33 -0.62
C VAL A 70 -3.89 -11.08 0.61
N ALA A 71 -4.27 -10.66 1.82
CA ALA A 71 -3.87 -11.35 3.05
C ALA A 71 -4.38 -12.80 3.09
N LEU A 72 -5.57 -13.05 2.54
CA LEU A 72 -6.22 -14.35 2.44
C LEU A 72 -5.82 -15.16 1.18
N ASP A 73 -4.87 -14.68 0.38
CA ASP A 73 -4.48 -15.29 -0.91
C ASP A 73 -5.68 -15.61 -1.84
N THR A 74 -6.73 -14.80 -1.78
CA THR A 74 -7.99 -15.05 -2.48
C THR A 74 -8.24 -13.99 -3.53
N LYS A 75 -8.63 -14.42 -4.73
CA LYS A 75 -9.05 -13.50 -5.79
C LYS A 75 -10.52 -13.13 -5.60
N ILE A 76 -10.82 -11.83 -5.67
CA ILE A 76 -12.18 -11.31 -5.65
C ILE A 76 -12.50 -10.58 -6.97
N PRO A 77 -13.76 -10.61 -7.43
CA PRO A 77 -14.15 -9.96 -8.67
C PRO A 77 -14.02 -8.44 -8.57
N ASN A 78 -13.85 -7.78 -9.71
CA ASN A 78 -13.84 -6.32 -9.78
C ASN A 78 -15.25 -5.72 -9.67
N ASP A 79 -16.30 -6.49 -9.95
CA ASP A 79 -17.68 -6.06 -9.74
C ASP A 79 -18.02 -6.06 -8.25
N LEU A 80 -18.47 -4.92 -7.72
CA LEU A 80 -18.86 -4.83 -6.33
C LEU A 80 -20.17 -5.60 -6.10
N PRO A 81 -20.27 -6.38 -5.01
CA PRO A 81 -21.53 -7.01 -4.64
C PRO A 81 -22.53 -5.96 -4.14
N TRP A 82 -23.82 -6.20 -4.36
CA TRP A 82 -24.87 -5.35 -3.79
C TRP A 82 -24.84 -5.37 -2.25
N LYS A 83 -24.85 -4.18 -1.65
CA LYS A 83 -24.79 -3.93 -0.21
C LYS A 83 -25.51 -2.61 0.14
N ASN A 84 -25.75 -2.37 1.43
CA ASN A 84 -26.44 -1.17 1.92
C ASN A 84 -25.81 0.16 1.50
N TYR A 85 -24.49 0.18 1.25
CA TYR A 85 -23.75 1.38 0.84
C TYR A 85 -23.36 1.37 -0.64
N PHE A 86 -24.01 0.54 -1.47
CA PHE A 86 -23.61 0.33 -2.86
C PHE A 86 -23.62 1.62 -3.70
N GLU A 87 -24.56 2.53 -3.43
CA GLU A 87 -24.68 3.81 -4.12
C GLU A 87 -23.46 4.74 -3.94
N TYR A 88 -22.67 4.55 -2.87
CA TYR A 88 -21.44 5.32 -2.63
C TYR A 88 -20.31 5.01 -3.63
N PHE A 89 -20.42 3.92 -4.39
CA PHE A 89 -19.41 3.46 -5.34
C PHE A 89 -19.77 3.75 -6.80
N GLY A 90 -20.81 4.55 -7.03
CA GLY A 90 -21.16 5.03 -8.37
C GLY A 90 -20.12 6.00 -8.94
N PRO A 91 -20.03 6.16 -10.27
CA PRO A 91 -20.92 5.54 -11.27
C PRO A 91 -20.50 4.11 -11.69
N ASP A 92 -19.27 3.70 -11.39
CA ASP A 92 -18.68 2.50 -12.01
C ASP A 92 -19.01 1.21 -11.25
N PHE A 93 -19.28 1.29 -9.94
CA PHE A 93 -19.55 0.15 -9.06
C PHE A 93 -18.48 -0.96 -9.13
N LYS A 94 -17.22 -0.54 -9.32
CA LYS A 94 -16.04 -1.43 -9.40
C LYS A 94 -15.21 -1.37 -8.13
N LEU A 95 -14.41 -2.40 -7.88
CA LEU A 95 -13.47 -2.45 -6.76
C LEU A 95 -12.22 -1.61 -7.04
N HIS A 96 -11.70 -1.66 -8.26
CA HIS A 96 -10.45 -1.00 -8.60
C HIS A 96 -10.65 0.42 -9.13
N ILE A 97 -9.78 1.32 -8.68
CA ILE A 97 -9.65 2.69 -9.19
C ILE A 97 -8.54 2.80 -10.23
N SER A 98 -8.70 3.76 -11.14
CA SER A 98 -7.67 4.15 -12.11
C SER A 98 -6.84 5.32 -11.59
N PRO A 99 -5.57 5.46 -12.00
CA PRO A 99 -4.80 6.65 -11.68
C PRO A 99 -5.37 7.86 -12.42
N SER A 100 -5.14 9.06 -11.86
CA SER A 100 -5.46 10.33 -12.51
C SER A 100 -4.36 10.75 -13.48
N SER A 101 -4.60 11.81 -14.26
CA SER A 101 -3.61 12.45 -15.12
C SER A 101 -2.60 13.34 -14.36
N MET A 102 -2.51 13.22 -13.04
CA MET A 102 -1.55 13.95 -12.22
C MET A 102 -0.11 13.60 -12.64
N THR A 103 0.69 14.63 -12.91
CA THR A 103 2.10 14.47 -13.27
C THR A 103 2.89 13.90 -12.11
N ASN A 104 3.64 12.83 -12.36
CA ASN A 104 4.61 12.32 -11.40
C ASN A 104 5.85 13.23 -11.37
N GLN A 105 6.05 13.93 -10.24
CA GLN A 105 7.21 14.80 -10.04
C GLN A 105 8.43 14.06 -9.49
N ASN A 106 8.31 12.76 -9.19
CA ASN A 106 9.41 11.92 -8.73
C ASN A 106 10.16 11.40 -9.96
N THR A 107 11.22 12.11 -10.38
CA THR A 107 12.08 11.65 -11.47
C THR A 107 12.89 10.42 -11.05
N ASN A 108 13.38 9.66 -12.02
CA ASN A 108 14.20 8.48 -11.75
C ASN A 108 15.48 8.85 -10.99
N GLU A 109 16.12 9.97 -11.36
CA GLU A 109 17.35 10.45 -10.70
C GLU A 109 17.10 10.81 -9.24
N TYR A 110 15.96 11.44 -8.94
CA TYR A 110 15.56 11.77 -7.58
C TYR A 110 15.36 10.50 -6.72
N LEU A 111 14.63 9.52 -7.25
CA LEU A 111 14.34 8.26 -6.56
C LEU A 111 15.61 7.43 -6.34
N GLU A 112 16.47 7.31 -7.35
CA GLU A 112 17.73 6.57 -7.26
C GLU A 112 18.69 7.21 -6.24
N LYS A 113 18.77 8.54 -6.22
CA LYS A 113 19.60 9.26 -5.25
C LYS A 113 19.16 9.00 -3.81
N ILE A 114 17.86 9.04 -3.53
CA ILE A 114 17.33 8.74 -2.19
C ILE A 114 17.55 7.27 -1.85
N LYS A 115 17.29 6.37 -2.80
CA LYS A 115 17.49 4.93 -2.61
C LYS A 115 18.93 4.63 -2.20
N GLN A 116 19.91 5.18 -2.91
CA GLN A 116 21.33 4.96 -2.60
C GLN A 116 21.69 5.42 -1.17
N LEU A 117 21.22 6.60 -0.76
CA LEU A 117 21.41 7.10 0.60
C LEU A 117 20.80 6.17 1.66
N LEU A 118 19.62 5.62 1.40
CA LEU A 118 18.98 4.66 2.30
C LEU A 118 19.78 3.34 2.40
N PHE A 119 20.35 2.85 1.30
CA PHE A 119 21.20 1.66 1.32
C PHE A 119 22.46 1.86 2.14
N GLU A 120 23.13 3.01 2.03
CA GLU A 120 24.30 3.36 2.82
C GLU A 120 23.96 3.40 4.32
N ASN A 121 22.85 4.04 4.70
CA ASN A 121 22.39 4.07 6.08
C ASN A 121 22.08 2.67 6.64
N LEU A 122 21.46 1.80 5.84
CA LEU A 122 21.16 0.44 6.25
C LEU A 122 22.43 -0.39 6.47
N GLN A 123 23.47 -0.21 5.64
CA GLN A 123 24.75 -0.91 5.80
C GLN A 123 25.43 -0.59 7.14
N MET A 124 25.22 0.60 7.70
CA MET A 124 25.78 0.98 9.00
C MET A 124 25.29 0.09 10.15
N LEU A 125 24.10 -0.51 10.05
CA LEU A 125 23.56 -1.40 11.08
C LEU A 125 24.32 -2.73 11.18
N LEU A 126 24.89 -3.22 10.07
CA LEU A 126 25.72 -4.45 10.05
C LEU A 126 26.98 -4.30 10.90
N HIS A 127 27.49 -3.08 11.08
CA HIS A 127 28.70 -2.80 11.85
C HIS A 127 28.45 -2.68 13.36
N THR A 128 27.20 -2.76 13.83
CA THR A 128 26.82 -2.57 15.24
C THR A 128 26.43 -3.83 15.99
N SER A 129 26.42 -5.00 15.33
CA SER A 129 26.18 -6.31 15.95
C SER A 129 27.42 -6.86 16.68
N HIS A 130 27.90 -6.09 17.66
CA HIS A 130 28.87 -6.50 18.68
C HIS A 130 28.42 -6.01 20.06
N PHE A 131 27.25 -6.45 20.53
CA PHE A 131 26.88 -6.44 21.94
C PHE A 131 26.00 -7.65 22.24
#